data_AF-A0A9E4BXD5-F1
#
_entry.id   AF-A0A9E4BXD5-F1
#
_cell.length_a   1.000
_cell.length_b   1.000
_cell.length_c   1.000
_cell.angle_alpha   90.00
_cell.angle_beta   90.00
_cell.angle_gamma   90.00
#
_symmetry.space_group_name_H-M   'P 1'
#
loop_
_entity.id
_entity.type
_entity.pdbx_description
1 polymer ?
#
loop_
_entity_poly.entity_id
_entity_poly.type
_entity_poly.pdbx_seq_one_letter_code
_entity_poly.pdbx_strand_id
1 'polypeptide(L)'
;MYITDTRPVKVNGFVIPFDFADPTQTLHMNRSDTAAVIICRMDNDAVMKSLHGALRGHGNYVRIHGNKGVMENCRHGDKQRLRVWYEPWEKRKSDPVETVYSPNFPVHHGLAARAGHGGGDFFTSYHFAEAIRTGEPPYLDVYRGIDMSITGIQAWRSALNDATPMEIPDFRRESVRKKYAKDDWSPDPERKKKGQPPSSILGGIEPDPEAKKLASKVWADQGYLGD
;
A
#
# COMPACT_ATOMS: atom_id res chain seq x y z
N MET A 1 -6.49 9.17 3.37
CA MET A 1 -6.24 8.40 4.61
C MET A 1 -5.24 9.16 5.45
N TYR A 2 -3.91 8.98 5.42
CA TYR A 2 -3.02 9.85 6.23
C TYR A 2 -2.82 11.25 5.64
N ILE A 3 -2.43 11.34 4.35
CA ILE A 3 -2.07 12.62 3.72
C ILE A 3 -3.27 13.58 3.59
N THR A 4 -4.44 13.03 3.27
CA THR A 4 -5.66 13.79 2.95
C THR A 4 -6.71 13.75 4.06
N ASP A 5 -6.51 12.93 5.09
CA ASP A 5 -7.52 12.59 6.10
C ASP A 5 -8.86 12.03 5.56
N THR A 6 -8.90 11.57 4.30
CA THR A 6 -10.09 11.00 3.66
C THR A 6 -10.14 9.47 3.70
N ARG A 7 -11.33 8.87 3.68
CA ARG A 7 -11.52 7.41 3.69
C ARG A 7 -11.87 6.86 2.31
N PRO A 8 -11.35 5.70 1.87
CA PRO A 8 -11.85 5.05 0.66
C PRO A 8 -13.27 4.48 0.89
N VAL A 9 -14.17 4.69 -0.07
CA VAL A 9 -15.56 4.19 -0.02
C VAL A 9 -15.84 3.15 -1.12
N LYS A 10 -15.07 3.15 -2.20
CA LYS A 10 -15.17 2.18 -3.29
C LYS A 10 -13.80 1.91 -3.89
N VAL A 11 -13.57 0.70 -4.41
CA VAL A 11 -12.30 0.33 -5.07
C VAL A 11 -12.53 -0.50 -6.33
N ASN A 12 -11.74 -0.24 -7.36
CA ASN A 12 -11.52 -1.12 -8.51
C ASN A 12 -10.12 -1.70 -8.43
N GLY A 13 -9.94 -2.97 -8.77
CA GLY A 13 -8.65 -3.65 -8.81
C GLY A 13 -8.35 -4.25 -10.17
N PHE A 14 -7.13 -4.06 -10.66
CA PHE A 14 -6.57 -4.74 -11.82
C PHE A 14 -5.22 -5.31 -11.44
N VAL A 15 -4.84 -6.42 -12.04
CA VAL A 15 -3.55 -7.07 -11.80
C VAL A 15 -2.77 -7.23 -13.09
N ILE A 16 -1.44 -7.18 -12.96
CA ILE A 16 -0.51 -7.69 -13.94
C ILE A 16 -0.23 -9.14 -13.52
N PRO A 17 -0.69 -10.15 -14.28
CA PRO A 17 -0.57 -11.55 -13.90
C PRO A 17 0.87 -11.95 -13.58
N PHE A 18 1.04 -13.03 -12.82
CA PHE A 18 2.36 -13.65 -12.58
C PHE A 18 3.15 -13.82 -13.89
N ASP A 19 4.39 -13.34 -13.93
CA ASP A 19 5.24 -13.41 -15.11
C ASP A 19 6.21 -14.61 -15.01
N PHE A 20 5.90 -15.67 -15.76
CA PHE A 20 6.74 -16.87 -15.84
C PHE A 20 8.10 -16.64 -16.52
N ALA A 21 8.29 -15.51 -17.21
CA ALA A 21 9.55 -15.15 -17.83
C ALA A 21 10.43 -14.25 -16.93
N ASP A 22 9.94 -13.84 -15.76
CA ASP A 22 10.67 -12.99 -14.83
C ASP A 22 11.37 -13.81 -13.72
N PRO A 23 12.72 -13.92 -13.71
CA PRO A 23 13.45 -14.64 -12.67
C PRO A 23 13.22 -14.10 -11.26
N THR A 24 12.85 -12.83 -11.08
CA THR A 24 12.54 -12.27 -9.75
C THR A 24 11.19 -12.77 -9.21
N GLN A 25 10.41 -13.45 -10.04
CA GLN A 25 9.22 -14.18 -9.59
C GLN A 25 9.45 -15.68 -9.61
N THR A 26 10.08 -16.23 -10.64
CA THR A 26 10.26 -17.67 -10.79
C THR A 26 11.40 -18.25 -9.97
N LEU A 27 12.38 -17.46 -9.50
CA LEU A 27 13.40 -17.91 -8.54
C LEU A 27 13.06 -17.54 -7.09
N HIS A 28 11.77 -17.33 -6.81
CA HIS A 28 11.23 -17.11 -5.48
C HIS A 28 10.05 -18.06 -5.23
N MET A 29 9.72 -18.30 -3.96
CA MET A 29 8.51 -19.04 -3.57
C MET A 29 7.21 -18.24 -3.78
N ASN A 30 7.24 -17.25 -4.68
CA ASN A 30 6.13 -16.37 -4.95
C ASN A 30 4.99 -17.14 -5.62
N ARG A 31 3.75 -16.86 -5.20
CA ARG A 31 2.52 -17.42 -5.77
C ARG A 31 1.52 -16.33 -6.17
N SER A 32 1.84 -15.06 -5.94
CA SER A 32 0.97 -13.92 -6.25
C SER A 32 1.34 -13.27 -7.58
N ASP A 33 0.37 -12.57 -8.16
CA ASP A 33 0.56 -11.78 -9.38
C ASP A 33 1.69 -10.74 -9.26
N THR A 34 2.24 -10.34 -10.42
CA THR A 34 3.43 -9.46 -10.53
C THR A 34 3.21 -8.11 -9.84
N ALA A 35 2.08 -7.49 -10.12
CA ALA A 35 1.75 -6.15 -9.66
C ALA A 35 0.25 -5.91 -9.74
N ALA A 36 -0.20 -4.82 -9.12
CA ALA A 36 -1.59 -4.41 -9.18
C ALA A 36 -1.73 -2.89 -9.29
N VAL A 37 -2.81 -2.47 -9.92
CA VAL A 37 -3.32 -1.11 -9.81
C VAL A 37 -4.69 -1.13 -9.15
N ILE A 38 -4.85 -0.30 -8.13
CA ILE A 38 -6.14 -0.05 -7.51
C ILE A 38 -6.53 1.40 -7.68
N ILE A 39 -7.82 1.63 -7.92
CA ILE A 39 -8.40 2.97 -8.03
C ILE A 39 -9.50 3.07 -6.99
N CYS A 40 -9.36 4.02 -6.06
CA CYS A 40 -10.30 4.24 -4.98
C CYS A 40 -11.10 5.53 -5.22
N ARG A 41 -12.41 5.46 -4.98
CA ARG A 41 -13.22 6.64 -4.69
C ARG A 41 -13.14 6.92 -3.20
N MET A 42 -12.84 8.15 -2.82
CA MET A 42 -12.79 8.60 -1.44
C MET A 42 -14.15 9.16 -0.98
N ASP A 43 -14.36 9.29 0.32
CA ASP A 43 -15.55 9.85 0.96
C ASP A 43 -15.83 11.32 0.63
N ASN A 44 -14.83 12.05 0.15
CA ASN A 44 -14.94 13.40 -0.37
C ASN A 44 -14.95 13.48 -1.90
N ASP A 45 -15.30 12.38 -2.57
CA ASP A 45 -15.31 12.22 -4.03
C ASP A 45 -13.96 12.27 -4.76
N ALA A 46 -12.85 12.52 -4.06
CA ALA A 46 -11.53 12.42 -4.65
C ALA A 46 -11.27 11.00 -5.19
N VAL A 47 -10.38 10.91 -6.19
CA VAL A 47 -9.94 9.64 -6.75
C VAL A 47 -8.47 9.43 -6.42
N MET A 48 -8.16 8.27 -5.85
CA MET A 48 -6.79 7.84 -5.58
C MET A 48 -6.44 6.65 -6.46
N LYS A 49 -5.27 6.69 -7.10
CA LYS A 49 -4.70 5.55 -7.83
C LYS A 49 -3.43 5.10 -7.11
N SER A 50 -3.34 3.80 -6.83
CA SER A 50 -2.13 3.17 -6.32
C SER A 50 -1.69 2.09 -7.29
N LEU A 51 -0.45 2.19 -7.78
CA LEU A 51 0.24 1.18 -8.57
C LEU A 51 1.38 0.62 -7.71
N HIS A 52 1.39 -0.69 -7.49
CA HIS A 52 2.33 -1.33 -6.56
C HIS A 52 2.61 -2.78 -6.97
N GLY A 53 3.60 -3.39 -6.33
CA GLY A 53 4.07 -4.75 -6.61
C GLY A 53 5.50 -4.78 -7.12
N ALA A 54 5.90 -5.88 -7.76
CA ALA A 54 7.27 -6.17 -8.17
C ALA A 54 7.70 -5.42 -9.44
N LEU A 55 7.30 -4.15 -9.57
CA LEU A 55 7.68 -3.29 -10.70
C LEU A 55 9.15 -2.83 -10.58
N ARG A 56 9.82 -2.71 -11.72
CA ARG A 56 11.23 -2.29 -11.79
C ARG A 56 11.39 -0.80 -11.48
N GLY A 57 12.57 -0.46 -10.95
CA GLY A 57 12.93 0.92 -10.63
C GLY A 57 12.40 1.37 -9.28
N HIS A 58 12.86 0.69 -8.21
CA HIS A 58 12.48 0.93 -6.82
C HIS A 58 12.26 2.42 -6.50
N GLY A 59 11.08 2.73 -5.97
CA GLY A 59 10.73 4.08 -5.55
C GLY A 59 9.28 4.20 -5.12
N ASN A 60 9.05 5.13 -4.20
CA ASN A 60 7.70 5.55 -3.80
C ASN A 60 7.42 6.90 -4.45
N TYR A 61 6.35 6.95 -5.25
CA TYR A 61 5.96 8.18 -5.92
C TYR A 61 4.55 8.59 -5.52
N VAL A 62 4.45 9.81 -5.01
CA VAL A 62 3.19 10.42 -4.58
C VAL A 62 2.99 11.69 -5.40
N ARG A 63 1.80 11.81 -5.98
CA ARG A 63 1.37 13.00 -6.72
C ARG A 63 -0.05 13.33 -6.35
N ILE A 64 -0.28 14.56 -5.92
CA ILE A 64 -1.55 15.02 -5.38
C ILE A 64 -1.96 16.26 -6.16
N HIS A 65 -3.12 16.19 -6.78
CA HIS A 65 -3.74 17.31 -7.47
C HIS A 65 -4.81 17.93 -6.58
N GLY A 66 -4.73 19.24 -6.40
CA GLY A 66 -5.78 20.05 -5.83
C GLY A 66 -6.31 21.04 -6.88
N ASN A 67 -7.34 21.81 -6.51
CA ASN A 67 -7.89 22.84 -7.39
C ASN A 67 -6.95 24.04 -7.64
N LYS A 68 -5.91 24.21 -6.82
CA LYS A 68 -4.94 25.33 -6.92
C LYS A 68 -3.58 24.93 -7.49
N GLY A 69 -3.37 23.64 -7.76
CA GLY A 69 -2.08 23.14 -8.24
C GLY A 69 -1.79 21.70 -7.84
N VAL A 70 -0.50 21.36 -7.81
CA VAL A 70 -0.02 19.99 -7.60
C VAL A 70 1.17 19.97 -6.64
N MET A 71 1.24 18.92 -5.84
CA MET A 71 2.45 18.55 -5.12
C MET A 71 2.88 17.12 -5.47
N GLU A 72 4.18 16.90 -5.65
CA GLU A 72 4.73 15.57 -5.87
C GLU A 72 6.20 15.49 -5.45
N ASN A 73 6.69 14.28 -5.20
CA ASN A 73 8.13 14.10 -5.03
C ASN A 73 8.87 14.16 -6.38
N CYS A 74 10.14 14.60 -6.36
CA CYS A 74 10.97 14.68 -7.55
C CYS A 74 11.20 13.28 -8.18
N ARG A 75 11.19 13.22 -9.52
CA ARG A 75 11.37 11.96 -10.28
C ARG A 75 12.83 11.64 -10.59
N HIS A 76 13.67 12.66 -10.61
CA HIS A 76 15.09 12.57 -10.95
C HIS A 76 15.94 13.23 -9.87
N GLY A 77 17.17 12.74 -9.69
CA GLY A 77 18.07 13.18 -8.64
C GLY A 77 17.59 12.75 -7.25
N ASP A 78 17.65 13.65 -6.27
CA ASP A 78 17.11 13.41 -4.94
C ASP A 78 15.57 13.31 -4.96
N LYS A 79 15.07 12.07 -4.89
CA LYS A 79 13.64 11.73 -4.91
C LYS A 79 12.91 12.06 -3.60
N GLN A 80 13.62 12.49 -2.56
CA GLN A 80 13.04 12.95 -1.29
C GLN A 80 12.62 14.43 -1.33
N ARG A 81 13.04 15.17 -2.37
CA ARG A 81 12.62 16.56 -2.55
C ARG A 81 11.15 16.63 -2.96
N LEU A 82 10.47 17.61 -2.37
CA LEU A 82 9.10 17.95 -2.68
C LEU A 82 9.07 19.06 -3.73
N ARG A 83 8.34 18.81 -4.81
CA ARG A 83 7.93 19.79 -5.80
C ARG A 83 6.52 20.27 -5.44
N VAL A 84 6.35 21.58 -5.33
CA VAL A 84 5.05 22.25 -5.18
C VAL A 84 4.87 23.19 -6.36
N TRP A 85 3.73 23.08 -7.04
CA TRP A 85 3.34 23.91 -8.16
C TRP A 85 1.98 24.53 -7.88
N TYR A 86 1.88 25.84 -8.09
CA TYR A 86 0.62 26.56 -8.09
C TYR A 86 0.23 26.93 -9.51
N GLU A 87 -1.07 26.93 -9.81
CA GLU A 87 -1.52 27.52 -11.06
C GLU A 87 -1.22 29.02 -11.08
N PRO A 88 -0.63 29.57 -12.17
CA PRO A 88 -0.20 30.97 -12.22
C PRO A 88 -1.28 32.00 -11.89
N TRP A 89 -2.56 31.66 -12.11
CA TRP A 89 -3.72 32.51 -11.84
C TRP A 89 -4.32 32.35 -10.44
N GLU A 90 -3.95 31.31 -9.67
CA GLU A 90 -4.47 31.03 -8.31
C GLU A 90 -3.46 31.38 -7.20
N LYS A 91 -2.18 31.62 -7.54
CA LYS A 91 -1.12 31.93 -6.57
C LYS A 91 -1.23 33.34 -6.00
N ARG A 92 -0.69 33.57 -4.80
CA ARG A 92 -0.46 34.95 -4.32
C ARG A 92 0.60 35.62 -5.19
N LYS A 93 0.54 36.95 -5.33
CA LYS A 93 1.50 37.71 -6.16
C LYS A 93 2.96 37.42 -5.78
N SER A 94 3.25 37.29 -4.49
CA SER A 94 4.58 37.03 -3.93
C SER A 94 5.04 35.56 -4.04
N ASP A 95 4.12 34.61 -4.20
CA ASP A 95 4.49 33.20 -4.22
C ASP A 95 5.10 32.84 -5.58
N PRO A 96 6.16 32.02 -5.65
CA PRO A 96 6.63 31.46 -6.91
C PRO A 96 5.59 30.49 -7.50
N VAL A 97 5.60 30.33 -8.83
CA VAL A 97 4.77 29.32 -9.51
C VAL A 97 5.19 27.91 -9.10
N GLU A 98 6.51 27.69 -8.97
CA GLU A 98 7.10 26.41 -8.65
C GLU A 98 8.13 26.54 -7.54
N THR A 99 8.10 25.63 -6.57
CA THR A 99 9.12 25.51 -5.53
C THR A 99 9.54 24.05 -5.44
N VAL A 100 10.85 23.81 -5.37
CA VAL A 100 11.43 22.48 -5.11
C VAL A 100 12.35 22.60 -3.90
N TYR A 101 12.08 21.81 -2.86
CA TYR A 101 12.86 21.85 -1.63
C TYR A 101 12.91 20.49 -0.94
N SER A 102 13.89 20.30 -0.05
CA SER A 102 13.97 19.12 0.82
C SER A 102 13.19 19.40 2.11
N PRO A 103 12.09 18.69 2.40
CA PRO A 103 11.34 18.88 3.63
C PRO A 103 12.09 18.27 4.81
N ASN A 104 11.96 18.89 5.98
CA ASN A 104 12.37 18.30 7.26
C ASN A 104 11.16 17.65 7.94
N PHE A 105 11.42 16.62 8.74
CA PHE A 105 10.38 16.09 9.63
C PHE A 105 10.00 17.16 10.67
N PRO A 106 8.70 17.31 10.98
CA PRO A 106 8.23 18.37 11.87
C PRO A 106 8.72 18.20 13.31
N VAL A 107 9.01 16.96 13.71
CA VAL A 107 9.56 16.61 15.03
C VAL A 107 10.62 15.54 14.87
N HIS A 108 11.58 15.48 15.81
CA HIS A 108 12.57 14.40 15.92
C HIS A 108 13.38 14.12 14.65
N HIS A 109 13.56 15.11 13.77
CA HIS A 109 14.22 14.94 12.46
C HIS A 109 15.57 14.22 12.56
N GLY A 110 16.44 14.62 13.49
CA GLY A 110 17.75 13.99 13.66
C GLY A 110 17.70 12.53 14.12
N LEU A 111 16.64 12.10 14.81
CA LEU A 111 16.43 10.70 15.17
C LEU A 111 15.85 9.93 13.99
N ALA A 112 14.81 10.47 13.35
CA ALA A 112 14.18 9.86 12.18
C ALA A 112 15.17 9.68 11.02
N ALA A 113 16.01 10.68 10.73
CA ALA A 113 17.02 10.60 9.66
C ALA A 113 18.06 9.48 9.86
N ARG A 114 18.20 8.94 11.09
CA ARG A 114 19.09 7.81 11.42
C ARG A 114 18.38 6.45 11.42
N ALA A 115 17.06 6.43 11.23
CA ALA A 115 16.27 5.20 11.18
C ALA A 115 16.12 4.67 9.75
N GLY A 116 15.63 3.44 9.63
CA GLY A 116 15.37 2.79 8.34
C GLY A 116 14.23 3.44 7.53
N HIS A 117 14.09 3.01 6.28
CA HIS A 117 13.03 3.43 5.35
C HIS A 117 12.84 4.96 5.24
N GLY A 118 13.96 5.70 5.16
CA GLY A 118 13.95 7.16 5.04
C GLY A 118 13.47 7.89 6.31
N GLY A 119 13.44 7.20 7.44
CA GLY A 119 13.00 7.70 8.74
C GLY A 119 11.56 7.35 9.12
N GLY A 120 10.81 6.67 8.25
CA GLY A 120 9.47 6.19 8.55
C GLY A 120 9.42 5.24 9.76
N ASP A 121 10.42 4.36 9.88
CA ASP A 121 10.49 3.35 10.96
C ASP A 121 10.53 3.98 12.36
N PHE A 122 11.15 5.15 12.48
CA PHE A 122 11.19 5.88 13.74
C PHE A 122 9.78 6.28 14.20
N PHE A 123 8.97 6.84 13.30
CA PHE A 123 7.64 7.35 13.64
C PHE A 123 6.66 6.24 14.01
N THR A 124 6.79 5.05 13.41
CA THR A 124 5.97 3.89 13.77
C THR A 124 6.15 3.53 15.24
N SER A 125 7.40 3.32 15.67
CA SER A 125 7.71 2.97 17.07
C SER A 125 7.45 4.13 18.02
N TYR A 126 7.76 5.37 17.61
CA TYR A 126 7.54 6.57 18.40
C TYR A 126 6.05 6.77 18.73
N HIS A 127 5.16 6.75 17.73
CA HIS A 127 3.74 6.97 17.95
C HIS A 127 3.09 5.82 18.72
N PHE A 128 3.58 4.58 18.56
CA PHE A 128 3.15 3.46 19.38
C PHE A 128 3.50 3.65 20.86
N ALA A 129 4.76 4.02 21.17
CA ALA A 129 5.19 4.28 22.54
C ALA A 129 4.47 5.50 23.15
N GLU A 130 4.24 6.56 22.37
CA GLU A 130 3.51 7.74 22.83
C GLU A 130 2.06 7.40 23.19
N ALA A 131 1.36 6.59 22.39
CA ALA A 131 0.00 6.16 22.70
C ALA A 131 -0.08 5.38 24.02
N ILE A 132 0.89 4.50 24.30
CA ILE A 132 0.98 3.79 25.59
C ILE A 132 1.23 4.78 26.73
N ARG A 133 2.16 5.71 26.54
CA ARG A 133 2.59 6.67 27.57
C ARG A 133 1.48 7.65 27.96
N THR A 134 0.69 8.11 26.99
CA THR A 134 -0.36 9.11 27.21
C THR A 134 -1.73 8.51 27.49
N GLY A 135 -1.97 7.26 27.07
CA GLY A 135 -3.30 6.66 27.07
C GLY A 135 -4.21 7.20 25.95
N GLU A 136 -3.69 8.04 25.06
CA GLU A 136 -4.43 8.58 23.93
C GLU A 136 -4.33 7.66 22.70
N PRO A 137 -5.43 7.41 21.98
CA PRO A 137 -5.38 6.62 20.75
C PRO A 137 -4.43 7.22 19.71
N PRO A 138 -3.60 6.40 19.03
CA PRO A 138 -2.75 6.89 17.95
C PRO A 138 -3.62 7.31 16.75
N TYR A 139 -3.07 8.18 15.89
CA TYR A 139 -3.76 8.55 14.64
C TYR A 139 -4.17 7.31 13.83
N LEU A 140 -3.24 6.38 13.62
CA LEU A 140 -3.51 5.07 13.00
C LEU A 140 -4.14 4.12 14.03
N ASP A 141 -5.39 4.40 14.39
CA ASP A 141 -6.21 3.51 15.20
C ASP A 141 -6.64 2.24 14.44
N VAL A 142 -7.35 1.35 15.13
CA VAL A 142 -7.86 0.09 14.57
C VAL A 142 -8.74 0.30 13.32
N TYR A 143 -9.54 1.36 13.27
CA TYR A 143 -10.46 1.58 12.16
C TYR A 143 -9.75 2.13 10.93
N ARG A 144 -8.77 3.03 11.11
CA ARG A 144 -7.91 3.47 10.02
C ARG A 144 -7.04 2.33 9.50
N GLY A 145 -6.49 1.49 10.39
CA GLY A 145 -5.78 0.28 9.99
C GLY A 145 -6.65 -0.65 9.14
N ILE A 146 -7.88 -0.92 9.60
CA ILE A 146 -8.86 -1.74 8.86
C ILE A 146 -9.18 -1.13 7.50
N ASP A 147 -9.46 0.18 7.40
CA ASP A 147 -9.78 0.83 6.12
C ASP A 147 -8.62 0.69 5.12
N MET A 148 -7.36 0.74 5.58
CA MET A 148 -6.18 0.49 4.74
C MET A 148 -6.13 -0.97 4.27
N SER A 149 -6.30 -1.93 5.18
CA SER A 149 -6.17 -3.36 4.88
C SER A 149 -7.32 -3.88 4.00
N ILE A 150 -8.58 -3.55 4.34
CA ILE A 150 -9.74 -4.07 3.62
C ILE A 150 -9.85 -3.51 2.20
N THR A 151 -9.26 -2.35 1.93
CA THR A 151 -9.15 -1.81 0.57
C THR A 151 -8.42 -2.80 -0.35
N GLY A 152 -7.34 -3.43 0.11
CA GLY A 152 -6.63 -4.47 -0.65
C GLY A 152 -7.47 -5.73 -0.85
N ILE A 153 -8.19 -6.17 0.19
CA ILE A 153 -9.07 -7.36 0.12
C ILE A 153 -10.20 -7.13 -0.89
N GLN A 154 -10.86 -5.98 -0.84
CA GLN A 154 -11.92 -5.61 -1.76
C GLN A 154 -11.39 -5.38 -3.18
N ALA A 155 -10.17 -4.86 -3.33
CA ALA A 155 -9.52 -4.78 -4.63
C ALA A 155 -9.24 -6.16 -5.23
N TRP A 156 -8.89 -7.16 -4.40
CA TRP A 156 -8.72 -8.52 -4.88
C TRP A 156 -10.04 -9.15 -5.33
N ARG A 157 -11.13 -8.94 -4.57
CA ARG A 157 -12.48 -9.32 -5.03
C ARG A 157 -12.85 -8.63 -6.34
N SER A 158 -12.48 -7.36 -6.50
CA SER A 158 -12.68 -6.59 -7.73
C SER A 158 -11.94 -7.20 -8.92
N ALA A 159 -10.63 -7.47 -8.76
CA ALA A 159 -9.80 -8.03 -9.83
C ALA A 159 -10.32 -9.40 -10.32
N LEU A 160 -10.75 -10.26 -9.40
CA LEU A 160 -11.36 -11.57 -9.73
C LEU A 160 -12.73 -11.45 -10.41
N ASN A 161 -13.38 -10.29 -10.33
CA ASN A 161 -14.69 -10.02 -10.91
C ASN A 161 -14.62 -8.94 -12.00
N ASP A 162 -13.65 -9.09 -12.91
CA ASP A 162 -13.43 -8.22 -14.07
C ASP A 162 -13.35 -6.73 -13.70
N ALA A 163 -12.59 -6.44 -12.65
CA ALA A 163 -12.39 -5.10 -12.09
C ALA A 163 -13.68 -4.35 -11.72
N THR A 164 -14.78 -5.06 -11.43
CA THR A 164 -16.04 -4.46 -10.98
C THR A 164 -15.84 -3.65 -9.69
N PRO A 165 -16.41 -2.44 -9.54
CA PRO A 165 -16.23 -1.64 -8.33
C PRO A 165 -16.79 -2.33 -7.07
N MET A 166 -15.96 -2.47 -6.04
CA MET A 166 -16.31 -3.04 -4.74
C MET A 166 -16.46 -1.94 -3.69
N GLU A 167 -17.49 -2.03 -2.84
CA GLU A 167 -17.65 -1.11 -1.70
C GLU A 167 -16.59 -1.38 -0.63
N ILE A 168 -16.12 -0.33 0.04
CA ILE A 168 -15.29 -0.43 1.24
C ILE A 168 -16.19 -0.26 2.47
N PRO A 169 -16.48 -1.33 3.22
CA PRO A 169 -17.42 -1.27 4.32
C PRO A 169 -16.86 -0.43 5.48
N ASP A 170 -17.70 0.43 6.05
CA ASP A 170 -17.31 1.22 7.24
C ASP A 170 -17.55 0.42 8.53
N PHE A 171 -16.47 -0.19 9.01
CA PHE A 171 -16.50 -1.02 10.22
C PHE A 171 -16.55 -0.23 11.52
N ARG A 172 -16.62 1.11 11.49
CA ARG A 172 -17.03 1.88 12.69
C ARG A 172 -18.48 1.56 13.05
N ARG A 173 -19.32 1.24 12.06
CA ARG A 173 -20.73 0.88 12.23
C ARG A 173 -20.90 -0.59 12.57
N GLU A 174 -21.43 -0.89 13.76
CA GLU A 174 -21.64 -2.27 14.21
C GLU A 174 -22.56 -3.08 13.29
N SER A 175 -23.62 -2.46 12.78
CA SER A 175 -24.55 -3.10 11.85
C SER A 175 -23.88 -3.52 10.54
N VAL A 176 -22.83 -2.81 10.11
CA VAL A 176 -22.00 -3.22 8.97
C VAL A 176 -21.11 -4.38 9.37
N ARG A 177 -20.39 -4.29 10.51
CA ARG A 177 -19.53 -5.39 11.01
C ARG A 177 -20.27 -6.74 11.08
N LYS A 178 -21.51 -6.73 11.58
CA LYS A 178 -22.35 -7.94 11.69
C LYS A 178 -22.55 -8.68 10.36
N LYS A 179 -22.54 -7.96 9.22
CA LYS A 179 -22.66 -8.56 7.88
C LYS A 179 -21.42 -9.34 7.46
N TYR A 180 -20.25 -8.98 8.00
CA TYR A 180 -18.95 -9.57 7.65
C TYR A 180 -18.38 -10.46 8.76
N ALA A 181 -19.10 -10.68 9.86
CA ALA A 181 -18.59 -11.40 11.03
C ALA A 181 -18.17 -12.86 10.76
N LYS A 182 -18.64 -13.45 9.65
CA LYS A 182 -18.30 -14.81 9.20
C LYS A 182 -17.55 -14.81 7.88
N ASP A 183 -17.12 -13.65 7.38
CA ASP A 183 -16.35 -13.55 6.15
C ASP A 183 -14.91 -13.99 6.42
N ASP A 184 -14.59 -15.21 6.02
CA ASP A 184 -13.26 -15.81 6.14
C ASP A 184 -12.57 -15.97 4.77
N TRP A 185 -13.00 -15.17 3.79
CA TRP A 185 -12.46 -15.17 2.44
C TRP A 185 -10.98 -14.75 2.42
N SER A 186 -10.12 -15.63 1.91
CA SER A 186 -8.66 -15.49 2.02
C SER A 186 -7.94 -16.19 0.87
N PRO A 187 -7.02 -15.49 0.16
CA PRO A 187 -6.17 -16.09 -0.87
C PRO A 187 -4.99 -16.89 -0.31
N ASP A 188 -4.92 -17.09 1.00
CA ASP A 188 -3.88 -17.86 1.68
C ASP A 188 -3.97 -19.36 1.30
N PRO A 189 -2.93 -19.93 0.67
CA PRO A 189 -2.93 -21.35 0.30
C PRO A 189 -3.15 -22.32 1.46
N GLU A 190 -2.75 -21.97 2.69
CA GLU A 190 -2.92 -22.82 3.87
C GLU A 190 -4.39 -22.89 4.33
N ARG A 191 -5.23 -21.93 3.91
CA ARG A 191 -6.65 -21.84 4.26
C ARG A 191 -7.57 -22.39 3.17
N LYS A 192 -7.01 -23.10 2.18
CA LYS A 192 -7.73 -23.56 1.00
C LYS A 192 -8.93 -24.44 1.37
N LYS A 193 -10.11 -24.02 0.94
CA LYS A 193 -11.37 -24.78 1.01
C LYS A 193 -12.32 -24.32 -0.10
N LYS A 194 -13.43 -25.04 -0.28
CA LYS A 194 -14.46 -24.68 -1.26
C LYS A 194 -14.90 -23.22 -1.04
N GLY A 195 -14.82 -22.40 -2.08
CA GLY A 195 -15.23 -20.98 -2.06
C GLY A 195 -14.11 -19.98 -1.76
N GLN A 196 -12.89 -20.42 -1.46
CA GLN A 196 -11.74 -19.52 -1.29
C GLN A 196 -11.16 -19.06 -2.64
N PRO A 197 -10.64 -17.82 -2.72
CA PRO A 197 -10.01 -17.31 -3.92
C PRO A 197 -8.60 -17.88 -4.11
N PRO A 198 -8.07 -17.85 -5.35
CA PRO A 198 -6.65 -18.09 -5.59
C PRO A 198 -5.80 -16.91 -5.12
N SER A 199 -4.47 -17.13 -5.05
CA SER A 199 -3.48 -16.07 -4.79
C SER A 199 -3.08 -15.27 -6.05
N SER A 200 -3.47 -15.76 -7.24
CA SER A 200 -3.20 -15.14 -8.54
C SER A 200 -4.44 -15.23 -9.43
N ILE A 201 -4.57 -14.30 -10.39
CA ILE A 201 -5.68 -14.27 -11.36
C ILE A 201 -5.62 -15.47 -12.31
N LEU A 202 -4.44 -16.10 -12.43
CA LEU A 202 -4.22 -17.33 -13.18
C LEU A 202 -4.59 -18.59 -12.39
N GLY A 203 -5.08 -18.45 -11.16
CA GLY A 203 -5.40 -19.56 -10.28
C GLY A 203 -4.24 -19.95 -9.37
N GLY A 204 -4.03 -21.25 -9.18
CA GLY A 204 -2.97 -21.77 -8.33
C GLY A 204 -1.63 -21.76 -9.06
N ILE A 205 -0.69 -20.93 -8.60
CA ILE A 205 0.69 -20.94 -9.07
C ILE A 205 1.50 -21.90 -8.19
N GLU A 206 2.22 -22.82 -8.83
CA GLU A 206 3.17 -23.69 -8.15
C GLU A 206 4.59 -23.15 -8.39
N PRO A 207 5.36 -22.86 -7.33
CA PRO A 207 6.73 -22.38 -7.48
C PRO A 207 7.60 -23.37 -8.26
N ASP A 208 8.49 -22.83 -9.08
CA ASP A 208 9.40 -23.61 -9.91
C ASP A 208 10.30 -24.53 -9.04
N PRO A 209 10.62 -25.76 -9.49
CA PRO A 209 11.54 -26.64 -8.77
C PRO A 209 12.88 -26.00 -8.40
N GLU A 210 13.44 -25.16 -9.27
CA GLU A 210 14.69 -24.44 -8.99
C GLU A 210 14.48 -23.34 -7.92
N ALA A 211 13.32 -22.69 -7.91
CA ALA A 211 12.94 -21.75 -6.84
C ALA A 211 12.90 -22.45 -5.48
N LYS A 212 12.30 -23.64 -5.42
CA LYS A 212 12.22 -24.44 -4.19
C LYS A 212 13.60 -24.83 -3.69
N LYS A 213 14.46 -25.32 -4.59
CA LYS A 213 15.84 -25.69 -4.28
C LYS A 213 16.65 -24.48 -3.78
N LEU A 214 16.51 -23.33 -4.43
CA LEU A 214 17.16 -22.09 -4.02
C LEU A 214 16.66 -21.64 -2.65
N ALA A 215 15.35 -21.64 -2.42
CA ALA A 215 14.75 -21.27 -1.15
C ALA A 215 15.24 -22.16 0.00
N SER A 216 15.21 -23.50 -0.19
CA SER A 216 15.73 -24.45 0.81
C SER A 216 17.19 -24.20 1.17
N LYS A 217 18.04 -23.89 0.17
CA LYS A 217 19.43 -23.51 0.43
C LYS A 217 19.53 -22.22 1.24
N VAL A 218 18.85 -21.16 0.81
CA VAL A 218 18.89 -19.84 1.47
C VAL A 218 18.39 -19.94 2.91
N TRP A 219 17.31 -20.70 3.15
CA TRP A 219 16.77 -20.89 4.49
C TRP A 219 17.71 -21.70 5.38
N ALA A 220 18.33 -22.76 4.85
CA ALA A 220 19.33 -23.54 5.59
C ALA A 220 20.53 -22.68 6.00
N ASP A 221 21.02 -21.82 5.10
CA ASP A 221 22.10 -20.86 5.39
C ASP A 221 21.69 -19.83 6.46
N GLN A 222 20.38 -19.58 6.65
CA GLN A 222 19.82 -18.74 7.71
C GLN A 222 19.45 -19.54 8.98
N GLY A 223 19.74 -20.84 9.03
CA GLY A 223 19.50 -21.69 10.19
C GLY A 223 18.11 -22.35 10.23
N TYR A 224 17.31 -22.24 9.18
CA TYR A 224 16.04 -22.96 9.04
C TYR A 224 16.23 -24.20 8.14
N LEU A 225 16.17 -25.39 8.74
CA LEU A 225 16.38 -26.67 8.05
C LEU A 225 15.08 -27.34 7.61
N GLY A 226 13.95 -26.64 7.74
CA GLY A 226 12.61 -27.22 7.64
C GLY A 226 12.09 -27.72 8.98
N ASP A 227 10.83 -28.15 8.98
CA ASP A 227 10.26 -29.09 9.95
C ASP A 227 10.37 -30.52 9.41
#